data_AF-A0A0V0R1V5-F1
#
_entry.id   AF-A0A0V0R1V5-F1
#
_cell.length_a   1.000
_cell.length_b   1.000
_cell.length_c   1.000
_cell.angle_alpha   90.00
_cell.angle_beta   90.00
_cell.angle_gamma   90.00
#
_symmetry.space_group_name_H-M   'P 1'
#
loop_
_entity.id
_entity.type
_entity.pdbx_description
1 polymer ?
#
loop_
_entity_poly.entity_id
_entity_poly.type
_entity_poly.pdbx_seq_one_letter_code
_entity_poly.pdbx_strand_id
1 'polypeptide(L)'
;MIDQIDLKNHPFLVRLKQEDEELEDLLKLKKDVLLMRWLNYHLKNAGSDRQVKNFDSDLQDGKVYTTVLNQLDSSKCDLSAMDADEQTRNQKVINDACKLGVPKCIKSTDISKKNAKLNQLFLAHIFNQCPGLAAEEQEIKEAATLIDDDNEDQSREERVFTQWINSLGIEDVFIQSLIPDLKDGIILNKVMEHMVPGTVNVGKLSKSNKRIFQIQNANLAVENAKKLGASIVGIGGTDIVDGNKKLVLAIVWQLMKKDILDKLGKLDEKQLLEWCNNKVGEEISVKTLKDKSLANSQYFLKLSDAISPQIVDWDYVQKGDSEQDVMNNAKYAISVARKMGATVCLVWEHIRDVSPKFLLTFLASIKSVAK
;
A
#
# COMPACT_ATOMS: atom_id res chain seq x y z
N MET A 1 7.89 -0.64 -10.82
CA MET A 1 7.70 -0.53 -12.28
C MET A 1 6.22 -0.41 -12.62
N ILE A 2 5.40 -1.46 -12.48
CA ILE A 2 3.93 -1.29 -12.46
C ILE A 2 3.54 -0.43 -11.26
N ASP A 3 4.27 -0.54 -10.15
CA ASP A 3 4.00 0.21 -8.93
C ASP A 3 4.13 1.72 -9.02
N GLN A 4 4.78 2.22 -10.08
CA GLN A 4 4.94 3.65 -10.30
C GLN A 4 3.79 4.23 -11.11
N ILE A 5 2.87 3.43 -11.64
CA ILE A 5 1.73 3.90 -12.44
C ILE A 5 0.63 4.38 -11.51
N ASP A 6 0.80 5.60 -11.01
CA ASP A 6 -0.13 6.33 -10.16
C ASP A 6 -0.05 7.84 -10.44
N LEU A 7 -1.06 8.59 -10.00
CA LEU A 7 -1.14 10.04 -10.21
C LEU A 7 -0.01 10.82 -9.53
N LYS A 8 0.63 10.25 -8.51
CA LYS A 8 1.76 10.89 -7.82
C LYS A 8 3.01 10.92 -8.71
N ASN A 9 3.31 9.80 -9.37
CA ASN A 9 4.46 9.69 -10.27
C ASN A 9 4.12 10.14 -11.70
N HIS A 10 2.86 10.04 -12.11
CA HIS A 10 2.37 10.43 -13.43
C HIS A 10 1.09 11.29 -13.33
N PRO A 11 1.21 12.58 -13.01
CA PRO A 11 0.06 13.48 -12.87
C PRO A 11 -0.84 13.54 -14.12
N PHE A 12 -0.27 13.33 -15.30
CA PHE A 12 -1.02 13.31 -16.57
C PHE A 12 -2.08 12.20 -16.66
N LEU A 13 -2.07 11.21 -15.75
CA LEU A 13 -3.10 10.19 -15.66
C LEU A 13 -4.50 10.77 -15.43
N VAL A 14 -4.63 12.03 -14.98
CA VAL A 14 -5.93 12.74 -14.90
C VAL A 14 -6.73 12.66 -16.19
N ARG A 15 -6.06 12.57 -17.34
CA ARG A 15 -6.70 12.48 -18.65
C ARG A 15 -7.47 11.18 -18.89
N LEU A 16 -7.28 10.18 -18.03
CA LEU A 16 -7.97 8.90 -18.07
C LEU A 16 -9.28 8.89 -17.24
N LYS A 17 -9.62 10.01 -16.60
CA LYS A 17 -10.91 10.20 -15.90
C LYS A 17 -12.07 10.11 -16.89
N GLN A 18 -13.11 9.36 -16.53
CA GLN A 18 -14.34 9.29 -17.33
C GLN A 18 -15.27 10.46 -16.98
N GLU A 19 -16.24 10.76 -17.85
CA GLU A 19 -17.13 11.93 -17.70
C GLU A 19 -18.00 11.87 -16.44
N ASP A 20 -18.32 10.66 -15.98
CA ASP A 20 -19.15 10.35 -14.81
C ASP A 20 -18.34 10.14 -13.53
N GLU A 21 -17.04 10.41 -13.55
CA GLU A 21 -16.13 10.17 -12.42
C GLU A 21 -15.51 11.44 -11.87
N GLU A 22 -15.31 11.47 -10.55
CA GLU A 22 -14.48 12.46 -9.89
C GLU A 22 -13.01 12.02 -9.85
N LEU A 23 -12.10 12.97 -9.61
CA LEU A 23 -10.67 12.65 -9.60
C LEU A 23 -10.31 11.67 -8.47
N GLU A 24 -11.03 11.68 -7.35
CA GLU A 24 -10.81 10.70 -6.27
C GLU A 24 -11.17 9.28 -6.68
N ASP A 25 -12.06 9.08 -7.64
CA ASP A 25 -12.40 7.75 -8.13
C ASP A 25 -11.29 7.17 -8.99
N LEU A 26 -10.61 8.03 -9.76
CA LEU A 26 -9.41 7.67 -10.50
C LEU A 26 -8.26 7.23 -9.58
N LEU A 27 -8.08 7.90 -8.43
CA LEU A 27 -7.07 7.55 -7.40
C LEU A 27 -7.27 6.16 -6.79
N LYS A 28 -8.52 5.65 -6.76
CA LYS A 28 -8.86 4.35 -6.18
C LYS A 28 -8.66 3.18 -7.16
N LEU A 29 -8.42 3.46 -8.44
CA LEU A 29 -8.32 2.41 -9.45
C LEU A 29 -7.07 1.55 -9.26
N LYS A 30 -7.24 0.26 -9.54
CA LYS A 30 -6.11 -0.65 -9.64
C LYS A 30 -5.25 -0.27 -10.86
N LYS A 31 -3.94 -0.51 -10.74
CA LYS A 31 -2.93 -0.15 -11.76
C LYS A 31 -3.19 -0.81 -13.12
N ASP A 32 -3.71 -2.04 -13.10
CA ASP A 32 -4.12 -2.76 -14.30
C ASP A 32 -5.34 -2.10 -14.97
N VAL A 33 -6.31 -1.60 -14.20
CA VAL A 33 -7.44 -0.82 -14.73
C VAL A 33 -6.96 0.50 -15.34
N LEU A 34 -6.03 1.20 -14.69
CA LEU A 34 -5.41 2.42 -15.24
C LEU A 34 -4.71 2.14 -16.59
N LEU A 35 -3.93 1.05 -16.67
CA LEU A 35 -3.29 0.63 -17.92
C LEU A 35 -4.30 0.27 -19.02
N MET A 36 -5.43 -0.37 -18.68
CA MET A 36 -6.49 -0.63 -19.67
C MET A 36 -7.15 0.66 -20.16
N ARG A 37 -7.40 1.63 -19.27
CA ARG A 37 -7.93 2.95 -19.65
C ARG A 37 -6.96 3.70 -20.55
N TRP A 38 -5.68 3.68 -20.20
CA TRP A 38 -4.62 4.26 -21.00
C TRP A 38 -4.57 3.68 -22.42
N LEU A 39 -4.61 2.36 -22.56
CA LEU A 39 -4.68 1.70 -23.87
C LEU A 39 -5.89 2.17 -24.69
N ASN A 40 -7.08 2.14 -24.08
CA ASN A 40 -8.31 2.54 -24.76
C ASN A 40 -8.34 4.04 -25.11
N TYR A 41 -7.72 4.90 -24.30
CA TYR A 41 -7.54 6.31 -24.59
C TYR A 41 -6.77 6.51 -25.90
N HIS A 42 -5.63 5.83 -26.06
CA HIS A 42 -4.83 5.92 -27.28
C HIS A 42 -5.50 5.27 -28.49
N LEU A 43 -6.22 4.17 -28.32
CA LEU A 43 -7.01 3.57 -29.39
C LEU A 43 -8.11 4.52 -29.90
N LYS A 44 -8.84 5.16 -28.98
CA LYS A 44 -9.87 6.16 -29.32
C LYS A 44 -9.25 7.34 -30.08
N ASN A 45 -8.11 7.86 -29.63
CA ASN A 45 -7.41 8.94 -30.30
C ASN A 45 -6.83 8.55 -31.67
N ALA A 46 -6.55 7.26 -31.88
CA ALA A 46 -6.18 6.71 -33.18
C ALA A 46 -7.37 6.42 -34.11
N GLY A 47 -8.61 6.70 -33.67
CA GLY A 47 -9.83 6.43 -34.44
C GLY A 47 -10.20 4.95 -34.52
N SER A 48 -9.71 4.12 -33.61
CA SER A 48 -10.04 2.69 -33.54
C SER A 48 -11.29 2.44 -32.69
N ASP A 49 -12.26 1.71 -33.24
CA ASP A 49 -13.46 1.27 -32.51
C ASP A 49 -13.20 0.08 -31.56
N ARG A 50 -12.01 -0.51 -31.61
CA ARG A 50 -11.64 -1.64 -30.75
C ARG A 50 -11.55 -1.20 -29.29
N GLN A 51 -12.17 -1.97 -28.41
CA GLN A 51 -12.12 -1.77 -26.97
C GLN A 51 -11.40 -2.95 -26.31
N VAL A 52 -10.39 -2.65 -25.51
CA VAL A 52 -9.63 -3.61 -24.71
C VAL A 52 -10.27 -3.76 -23.34
N LYS A 53 -10.61 -4.99 -22.97
CA LYS A 53 -11.23 -5.40 -21.70
C LYS A 53 -10.38 -6.40 -20.93
N ASN A 54 -9.37 -6.99 -21.56
CA ASN A 54 -8.42 -7.90 -20.93
C ASN A 54 -7.00 -7.73 -21.53
N PHE A 55 -6.00 -8.30 -20.87
CA PHE A 55 -4.61 -8.29 -21.34
C PHE A 55 -4.21 -9.58 -22.07
N ASP A 56 -5.18 -10.40 -22.47
CA ASP A 56 -4.96 -11.70 -23.09
C ASP A 56 -5.43 -11.72 -24.56
N SER A 57 -6.62 -12.22 -24.80
CA SER A 57 -7.28 -12.38 -26.08
C SER A 57 -7.45 -11.07 -26.83
N ASP A 58 -7.67 -9.95 -26.13
CA ASP A 58 -7.83 -8.65 -26.77
C ASP A 58 -6.50 -8.10 -27.32
N LEU A 59 -5.36 -8.66 -26.91
CA LEU A 59 -4.02 -8.24 -27.34
C LEU A 59 -3.33 -9.27 -28.24
N GLN A 60 -3.87 -10.49 -28.32
CA GLN A 60 -3.22 -11.66 -28.94
C GLN A 60 -2.75 -11.40 -30.37
N ASP A 61 -3.52 -10.63 -31.13
CA ASP A 61 -3.31 -10.45 -32.55
C ASP A 61 -2.31 -9.33 -32.85
N GLY A 62 -1.83 -8.58 -31.85
CA GLY A 62 -0.85 -7.50 -32.02
C GLY A 62 -1.36 -6.22 -32.66
N LYS A 63 -2.64 -6.17 -33.10
CA LYS A 63 -3.19 -4.98 -33.77
C LYS A 63 -3.34 -3.81 -32.80
N VAL A 64 -3.82 -4.07 -31.59
CA VAL A 64 -3.90 -3.04 -30.53
C VAL A 64 -2.54 -2.40 -30.28
N TYR A 65 -1.51 -3.23 -30.07
CA TYR A 65 -0.15 -2.74 -29.86
C TYR A 65 0.35 -1.91 -31.05
N THR A 66 0.13 -2.38 -32.27
CA THR A 66 0.56 -1.66 -33.49
C THR A 66 -0.09 -0.28 -33.57
N THR A 67 -1.40 -0.20 -33.35
CA THR A 67 -2.15 1.07 -33.36
C THR A 67 -1.67 2.01 -32.26
N VAL A 68 -1.50 1.53 -31.03
CA VAL A 68 -1.08 2.36 -29.90
C VAL A 68 0.35 2.85 -30.07
N LEU A 69 1.30 1.99 -30.45
CA LEU A 69 2.70 2.38 -30.68
C LEU A 69 2.80 3.45 -31.79
N ASN A 70 2.02 3.33 -32.85
CA ASN A 70 1.94 4.35 -33.90
C ASN A 70 1.32 5.66 -33.41
N GLN A 71 0.29 5.59 -32.57
CA GLN A 71 -0.33 6.80 -32.00
C GLN A 71 0.66 7.52 -31.06
N LEU A 72 1.45 6.78 -30.29
CA LEU A 72 2.45 7.34 -29.38
C LEU A 72 3.61 8.01 -30.15
N ASP A 73 4.13 7.36 -31.20
CA ASP A 73 5.17 7.94 -32.06
C ASP A 73 5.11 7.32 -33.47
N SER A 74 4.39 7.99 -34.36
CA SER A 74 4.21 7.56 -35.75
C SER A 74 5.48 7.66 -36.59
N SER A 75 6.49 8.42 -36.15
CA SER A 75 7.77 8.55 -36.85
C SER A 75 8.65 7.31 -36.67
N LYS A 76 8.53 6.61 -35.53
CA LYS A 76 9.31 5.40 -35.21
C LYS A 76 8.53 4.11 -35.45
N CYS A 77 7.20 4.16 -35.27
CA CYS A 77 6.33 2.99 -35.27
C CYS A 77 5.27 3.14 -36.38
N ASP A 78 5.53 2.64 -37.58
CA ASP A 78 4.56 2.66 -38.68
C ASP A 78 3.52 1.51 -38.60
N LEU A 79 2.44 1.63 -39.38
CA LEU A 79 1.36 0.63 -39.44
C LEU A 79 1.60 -0.49 -40.47
N SER A 80 2.81 -0.63 -41.03
CA SER A 80 3.05 -1.53 -42.18
C SER A 80 2.76 -3.01 -41.92
N ALA A 81 2.78 -3.47 -40.66
CA ALA A 81 2.44 -4.85 -40.31
C ALA A 81 0.96 -5.07 -39.97
N MET A 82 0.08 -4.09 -40.13
CA MET A 82 -1.34 -4.22 -39.76
C MET A 82 -2.00 -5.42 -40.45
N ASP A 83 -1.68 -5.63 -41.73
CA ASP A 83 -2.23 -6.71 -42.57
C ASP A 83 -1.32 -7.95 -42.67
N ALA A 84 -0.19 -7.97 -41.93
CA ALA A 84 0.70 -9.12 -41.89
C ALA A 84 0.09 -10.31 -41.12
N ASP A 85 0.74 -11.48 -41.18
CA ASP A 85 0.39 -12.59 -40.28
C ASP A 85 0.69 -12.23 -38.82
N GLU A 86 0.03 -12.92 -37.89
CA GLU A 86 0.12 -12.62 -36.46
C GLU A 86 1.56 -12.68 -35.91
N GLN A 87 2.35 -13.67 -36.35
CA GLN A 87 3.71 -13.84 -35.87
C GLN A 87 4.59 -12.68 -36.32
N THR A 88 4.50 -12.28 -37.59
CA THR A 88 5.21 -11.12 -38.13
C THR A 88 4.80 -9.82 -37.44
N ARG A 89 3.49 -9.59 -37.24
CA ARG A 89 2.98 -8.39 -36.56
C ARG A 89 3.43 -8.32 -35.10
N ASN A 90 3.31 -9.42 -34.35
CA ASN A 90 3.76 -9.49 -32.95
C ASN A 90 5.28 -9.30 -32.82
N GLN A 91 6.06 -9.77 -33.80
CA GLN A 91 7.50 -9.52 -33.80
C GLN A 91 7.82 -8.04 -34.07
N LYS A 92 7.07 -7.39 -34.98
CA LYS A 92 7.24 -5.95 -35.25
C LYS A 92 6.86 -5.10 -34.04
N VAL A 93 5.77 -5.43 -33.34
CA VAL A 93 5.35 -4.76 -32.09
C VAL A 93 6.51 -4.65 -31.09
N ILE A 94 7.25 -5.74 -30.88
CA ILE A 94 8.37 -5.76 -29.95
C ILE A 94 9.51 -4.88 -30.46
N ASN A 95 9.82 -4.95 -31.76
CA ASN A 95 10.89 -4.15 -32.35
C ASN A 95 10.57 -2.65 -32.30
N ASP A 96 9.32 -2.27 -32.56
CA ASP A 96 8.85 -0.89 -32.52
C ASP A 96 8.87 -0.34 -31.09
N ALA A 97 8.41 -1.12 -30.11
CA ALA A 97 8.53 -0.75 -28.70
C ALA A 97 9.99 -0.53 -28.29
N CYS A 98 10.94 -1.35 -28.77
CA CYS A 98 12.36 -1.14 -28.51
C CYS A 98 12.89 0.19 -29.08
N LYS A 99 12.36 0.68 -30.21
CA LYS A 99 12.71 2.02 -30.73
C LYS A 99 12.24 3.15 -29.82
N LEU A 100 11.23 2.90 -28.97
CA LEU A 100 10.75 3.80 -27.93
C LEU A 100 11.52 3.67 -26.61
N GLY A 101 12.58 2.86 -26.56
CA GLY A 101 13.38 2.65 -25.36
C GLY A 101 12.83 1.57 -24.41
N VAL A 102 11.80 0.83 -24.82
CA VAL A 102 11.27 -0.29 -24.04
C VAL A 102 12.23 -1.48 -24.11
N PRO A 103 12.66 -2.04 -22.96
CA PRO A 103 13.52 -3.22 -22.95
C PRO A 103 12.79 -4.42 -23.54
N LYS A 104 13.53 -5.31 -24.20
CA LYS A 104 12.99 -6.55 -24.77
C LYS A 104 12.63 -7.56 -23.67
N CYS A 105 11.47 -7.37 -23.05
CA CYS A 105 11.00 -8.15 -21.91
C CYS A 105 10.03 -9.28 -22.26
N ILE A 106 9.54 -9.35 -23.50
CA ILE A 106 8.64 -10.39 -24.00
C ILE A 106 9.05 -10.88 -25.40
N LYS A 107 8.51 -12.05 -25.80
CA LYS A 107 8.64 -12.63 -27.15
C LYS A 107 7.30 -12.56 -27.89
N SER A 108 7.33 -12.64 -29.22
CA SER A 108 6.12 -12.63 -30.06
C SER A 108 5.15 -13.76 -29.69
N THR A 109 5.68 -14.90 -29.26
CA THR A 109 4.91 -16.04 -28.77
C THR A 109 4.16 -15.75 -27.47
N ASP A 110 4.63 -14.83 -26.62
CA ASP A 110 3.97 -14.51 -25.36
C ASP A 110 2.68 -13.72 -25.60
N ILE A 111 2.67 -12.87 -26.63
CA ILE A 111 1.49 -12.15 -27.13
C ILE A 111 0.49 -13.16 -27.72
N SER A 112 0.93 -13.97 -28.69
CA SER A 112 0.10 -14.98 -29.36
C SER A 112 -0.48 -16.03 -28.40
N LYS A 113 0.26 -16.40 -27.35
CA LYS A 113 -0.19 -17.36 -26.33
C LYS A 113 -0.99 -16.73 -25.20
N LYS A 114 -1.45 -15.47 -25.34
CA LYS A 114 -2.38 -14.83 -24.39
C LYS A 114 -1.81 -14.71 -22.97
N ASN A 115 -0.51 -14.49 -22.82
CA ASN A 115 0.09 -14.39 -21.48
C ASN A 115 -0.22 -13.02 -20.85
N ALA A 116 -1.34 -12.93 -20.13
CA ALA A 116 -1.84 -11.69 -19.53
C ALA A 116 -0.78 -10.96 -18.67
N LYS A 117 -0.02 -11.69 -17.85
CA LYS A 117 0.97 -11.10 -16.95
C LYS A 117 2.16 -10.49 -17.72
N LEU A 118 2.64 -11.17 -18.77
CA LEU A 118 3.71 -10.63 -19.61
C LEU A 118 3.22 -9.45 -20.46
N ASN A 119 1.99 -9.50 -20.97
CA ASN A 119 1.39 -8.37 -21.69
C ASN A 119 1.22 -7.14 -20.78
N GLN A 120 0.77 -7.33 -19.53
CA GLN A 120 0.69 -6.26 -18.53
C GLN A 120 2.06 -5.65 -18.25
N LEU A 121 3.09 -6.48 -18.04
CA LEU A 121 4.46 -6.00 -17.79
C LEU A 121 5.00 -5.20 -18.98
N PHE A 122 4.79 -5.70 -20.19
CA PHE A 122 5.22 -5.03 -21.42
C PHE A 122 4.51 -3.69 -21.61
N LEU A 123 3.21 -3.62 -21.36
CA LEU A 123 2.44 -2.37 -21.41
C LEU A 123 2.90 -1.36 -20.36
N ALA A 124 3.17 -1.81 -19.14
CA ALA A 124 3.70 -0.96 -18.09
C ALA A 124 5.06 -0.34 -18.48
N HIS A 125 5.90 -1.10 -19.18
CA HIS A 125 7.14 -0.56 -19.73
C HIS A 125 6.90 0.48 -20.82
N ILE A 126 5.96 0.23 -21.75
CA ILE A 126 5.61 1.20 -22.79
C ILE A 126 5.11 2.49 -22.14
N PHE A 127 4.16 2.38 -21.21
CA PHE A 127 3.61 3.52 -20.48
C PHE A 127 4.70 4.32 -19.77
N ASN A 128 5.61 3.67 -19.03
CA ASN A 128 6.66 4.36 -18.29
C ASN A 128 7.68 5.09 -19.19
N GLN A 129 7.88 4.62 -20.43
CA GLN A 129 8.78 5.26 -21.40
C GLN A 129 8.09 6.37 -22.19
N CYS A 130 6.84 6.14 -22.58
CA CYS A 130 6.07 7.07 -23.39
C CYS A 130 4.59 7.02 -22.98
N PRO A 131 4.21 7.78 -21.93
CA PRO A 131 2.81 7.84 -21.51
C PRO A 131 1.91 8.45 -22.59
N GLY A 132 2.42 9.38 -23.40
CA GLY A 132 1.65 10.01 -24.49
C GLY A 132 0.43 10.83 -24.02
N LEU A 133 0.35 11.16 -22.72
CA LEU A 133 -0.73 11.95 -22.13
C LEU A 133 -0.32 13.40 -22.01
N ALA A 134 -1.06 14.31 -22.65
CA ALA A 134 -0.97 15.74 -22.43
C ALA A 134 -2.16 16.19 -21.57
N ALA A 135 -1.87 16.79 -20.42
CA ALA A 135 -2.86 17.39 -19.51
C ALA A 135 -2.53 18.87 -19.34
N GLU A 136 -3.56 19.69 -19.11
CA GLU A 136 -3.39 21.12 -18.87
C GLU A 136 -2.78 21.38 -17.48
N GLU A 137 -2.07 22.50 -17.33
CA GLU A 137 -1.39 22.84 -16.07
C GLU A 137 -2.36 22.93 -14.89
N GLN A 138 -3.60 23.36 -15.14
CA GLN A 138 -4.66 23.44 -14.14
C GLN A 138 -5.09 22.05 -13.64
N GLU A 139 -5.27 21.07 -14.54
CA GLU A 139 -5.64 19.69 -14.19
C GLU A 139 -4.53 19.02 -13.36
N ILE A 140 -3.27 19.31 -13.68
CA ILE A 140 -2.11 18.82 -12.93
C ILE A 140 -2.06 19.44 -11.52
N LYS A 141 -2.36 20.75 -11.39
CA LYS A 141 -2.43 21.43 -10.09
C LYS A 141 -3.55 20.88 -9.22
N GLU A 142 -4.73 20.65 -9.79
CA GLU A 142 -5.88 20.05 -9.08
C GLU A 142 -5.55 18.64 -8.58
N ALA A 143 -4.90 17.83 -9.42
CA ALA A 143 -4.39 16.51 -9.01
C ALA A 143 -3.37 16.62 -7.88
N ALA A 144 -2.42 17.55 -7.98
CA ALA A 144 -1.41 17.76 -6.96
C ALA A 144 -2.03 18.17 -5.62
N THR A 145 -3.04 19.05 -5.61
CA THR A 145 -3.73 19.47 -4.37
C THR A 145 -4.47 18.31 -3.69
N LEU A 146 -5.08 17.41 -4.46
CA LEU A 146 -5.76 16.23 -3.91
C LEU A 146 -4.78 15.17 -3.39
N ILE A 147 -3.54 15.17 -3.87
CA ILE A 147 -2.46 14.31 -3.38
C ILE A 147 -1.78 14.91 -2.13
N ASP A 148 -1.71 16.24 -2.02
CA ASP A 148 -1.06 16.95 -0.91
C ASP A 148 -1.93 17.03 0.37
N ASP A 149 -3.26 16.93 0.27
CA ASP A 149 -4.16 16.90 1.44
C ASP A 149 -4.08 15.58 2.23
N ASP A 150 -3.35 14.59 1.70
CA ASP A 150 -2.84 13.47 2.47
C ASP A 150 -1.64 13.94 3.30
N ASN A 151 -1.89 14.48 4.50
CA ASN A 151 -0.86 14.61 5.54
C ASN A 151 0.05 13.38 5.47
N GLU A 152 1.35 13.55 5.18
CA GLU A 152 2.25 12.41 4.95
C GLU A 152 2.13 11.36 6.08
N ASP A 153 1.95 11.82 7.31
CA ASP A 153 1.71 11.00 8.49
C ASP A 153 0.47 10.10 8.37
N GLN A 154 -0.65 10.60 7.83
CA GLN A 154 -1.85 9.78 7.62
C GLN A 154 -1.63 8.70 6.56
N SER A 155 -0.86 8.98 5.50
CA SER A 155 -0.46 7.95 4.53
C SER A 155 0.44 6.87 5.15
N ARG A 156 1.29 7.25 6.12
CA ARG A 156 2.14 6.32 6.88
C ARG A 156 1.30 5.46 7.81
N GLU A 157 0.34 6.04 8.52
CA GLU A 157 -0.61 5.30 9.38
C GLU A 157 -1.41 4.28 8.56
N GLU A 158 -1.92 4.66 7.38
CA GLU A 158 -2.64 3.73 6.50
C GLU A 158 -1.80 2.53 6.10
N ARG A 159 -0.53 2.75 5.74
CA ARG A 159 0.40 1.67 5.40
C ARG A 159 0.65 0.75 6.58
N VAL A 160 0.85 1.30 7.77
CA VAL A 160 1.07 0.51 8.99
C VAL A 160 -0.17 -0.31 9.35
N PHE A 161 -1.34 0.31 9.32
CA PHE A 161 -2.60 -0.35 9.65
C PHE A 161 -2.99 -1.42 8.62
N THR A 162 -2.76 -1.15 7.34
CA THR A 162 -2.91 -2.15 6.27
C THR A 162 -2.01 -3.35 6.50
N GLN A 163 -0.72 -3.11 6.79
CA GLN A 163 0.23 -4.19 7.07
C GLN A 163 -0.15 -4.97 8.33
N TRP A 164 -0.59 -4.29 9.39
CA TRP A 164 -1.05 -4.93 10.62
C TRP A 164 -2.24 -5.84 10.36
N ILE A 165 -3.33 -5.34 9.75
CA ILE A 165 -4.52 -6.16 9.45
C ILE A 165 -4.15 -7.37 8.60
N ASN A 166 -3.35 -7.18 7.54
CA ASN A 166 -2.92 -8.27 6.67
C ASN A 166 -2.03 -9.30 7.40
N SER A 167 -1.24 -8.86 8.40
CA SER A 167 -0.39 -9.75 9.19
C SER A 167 -1.16 -10.66 10.16
N LEU A 168 -2.43 -10.34 10.46
CA LEU A 168 -3.28 -11.18 11.32
C LEU A 168 -3.66 -12.51 10.64
N GLY A 169 -3.50 -12.63 9.32
CA GLY A 169 -3.75 -13.88 8.59
C GLY A 169 -5.21 -14.34 8.66
N ILE A 170 -6.15 -13.41 8.74
CA ILE A 170 -7.58 -13.70 8.80
C ILE A 170 -8.07 -14.20 7.44
N GLU A 171 -8.82 -15.31 7.43
CA GLU A 171 -9.38 -15.89 6.21
C GLU A 171 -10.30 -14.91 5.46
N ASP A 172 -10.13 -14.85 4.14
CA ASP A 172 -10.81 -13.92 3.23
C ASP A 172 -10.69 -12.45 3.65
N VAL A 173 -9.54 -12.04 4.19
CA VAL A 173 -9.21 -10.64 4.49
C VAL A 173 -7.86 -10.29 3.89
N PHE A 174 -7.87 -9.32 2.98
CA PHE A 174 -6.67 -8.68 2.46
C PHE A 174 -6.99 -7.22 2.12
N ILE A 175 -6.39 -6.30 2.86
CA ILE A 175 -6.49 -4.86 2.64
C ILE A 175 -5.49 -4.47 1.56
N GLN A 176 -6.00 -3.90 0.47
CA GLN A 176 -5.22 -3.22 -0.54
C GLN A 176 -5.21 -1.71 -0.30
N SER A 177 -6.35 -1.14 0.10
CA SER A 177 -6.49 0.27 0.44
C SER A 177 -7.34 0.39 1.70
N LEU A 178 -6.75 0.92 2.77
CA LEU A 178 -7.35 0.85 4.11
C LEU A 178 -8.76 1.45 4.17
N ILE A 179 -8.94 2.67 3.68
CA ILE A 179 -10.22 3.36 3.84
C ILE A 179 -11.33 2.69 3.01
N PRO A 180 -11.18 2.46 1.69
CA PRO A 180 -12.20 1.81 0.87
C PRO A 180 -12.58 0.41 1.36
N ASP A 181 -11.58 -0.40 1.75
CA ASP A 181 -11.80 -1.80 2.11
C ASP A 181 -12.52 -1.93 3.47
N LEU A 182 -12.49 -0.91 4.32
CA LEU A 182 -13.16 -0.93 5.63
C LEU A 182 -14.60 -0.35 5.62
N LYS A 183 -15.06 0.27 4.52
CA LYS A 183 -16.34 1.01 4.48
C LYS A 183 -17.56 0.15 4.79
N ASP A 184 -17.53 -1.15 4.47
CA ASP A 184 -18.66 -2.05 4.72
C ASP A 184 -18.77 -2.55 6.18
N GLY A 185 -17.79 -2.22 7.02
CA GLY A 185 -17.69 -2.63 8.42
C GLY A 185 -17.40 -4.12 8.65
N ILE A 186 -17.33 -4.95 7.61
CA ILE A 186 -17.15 -6.40 7.74
C ILE A 186 -15.76 -6.72 8.25
N ILE A 187 -14.72 -6.11 7.64
CA ILE A 187 -13.34 -6.39 8.02
C ILE A 187 -13.05 -5.95 9.46
N LEU A 188 -13.55 -4.80 9.89
CA LEU A 188 -13.40 -4.34 11.29
C LEU A 188 -13.98 -5.37 12.28
N ASN A 189 -15.15 -5.93 11.96
CA ASN A 189 -15.77 -6.98 12.77
C ASN A 189 -14.95 -8.27 12.78
N LYS A 190 -14.43 -8.71 11.62
CA LYS A 190 -13.53 -9.87 11.52
C LYS A 190 -12.23 -9.68 12.33
N VAL A 191 -11.65 -8.47 12.29
CA VAL A 191 -10.45 -8.12 13.07
C VAL A 191 -10.73 -8.27 14.56
N MET A 192 -11.85 -7.74 15.06
CA MET A 192 -12.20 -7.87 16.47
C MET A 192 -12.51 -9.30 16.90
N GLU A 193 -13.17 -10.10 16.04
CA GLU A 193 -13.39 -11.53 16.30
C GLU A 193 -12.06 -12.30 16.37
N HIS A 194 -11.10 -11.97 15.50
CA HIS A 194 -9.77 -12.57 15.55
C HIS A 194 -8.99 -12.17 16.82
N MET A 195 -9.04 -10.88 17.19
CA MET A 195 -8.38 -10.39 18.41
C MET A 195 -8.94 -11.03 19.68
N VAL A 196 -10.27 -11.15 19.76
CA VAL A 196 -10.97 -11.72 20.92
C VAL A 196 -12.11 -12.61 20.42
N PRO A 197 -11.87 -13.93 20.30
CA PRO A 197 -12.88 -14.87 19.82
C PRO A 197 -14.19 -14.82 20.61
N GLY A 198 -15.32 -14.86 19.91
CA GLY A 198 -16.65 -14.72 20.48
C GLY A 198 -17.16 -13.28 20.64
N THR A 199 -16.37 -12.27 20.22
CA THR A 199 -16.80 -10.86 20.25
C THR A 199 -17.85 -10.58 19.18
N VAL A 200 -17.71 -11.18 18.00
CA VAL A 200 -18.60 -10.94 16.86
C VAL A 200 -19.05 -12.24 16.23
N ASN A 201 -20.38 -12.40 16.08
CA ASN A 201 -20.91 -13.45 15.23
C ASN A 201 -20.79 -13.04 13.76
N VAL A 202 -19.65 -13.36 13.14
CA VAL A 202 -19.32 -13.04 11.74
C VAL A 202 -20.38 -13.58 10.76
N GLY A 203 -21.05 -14.70 11.10
CA GLY A 203 -22.11 -15.29 10.28
C GLY A 203 -23.39 -14.43 10.18
N LYS A 204 -23.55 -13.43 11.05
CA LYS A 204 -24.69 -12.49 11.00
C LYS A 204 -24.37 -11.20 10.23
N LEU A 205 -23.15 -11.01 9.75
CA LEU A 205 -22.79 -9.83 8.97
C LEU A 205 -23.44 -9.88 7.59
N SER A 206 -24.06 -8.77 7.20
CA SER A 206 -24.69 -8.69 5.88
C SER A 206 -23.62 -8.48 4.81
N LYS A 207 -23.62 -9.34 3.78
CA LYS A 207 -22.75 -9.21 2.60
C LYS A 207 -23.36 -8.33 1.50
N SER A 208 -24.45 -7.63 1.79
CA SER A 208 -25.14 -6.79 0.82
C SER A 208 -24.42 -5.46 0.62
N ASN A 209 -24.23 -5.06 -0.64
CA ASN A 209 -23.63 -3.77 -1.00
C ASN A 209 -24.56 -2.56 -0.80
N LYS A 210 -25.79 -2.75 -0.28
CA LYS A 210 -26.68 -1.61 -0.01
C LYS A 210 -26.21 -0.88 1.24
N ARG A 211 -26.13 0.45 1.15
CA ARG A 211 -25.66 1.35 2.22
C ARG A 211 -26.27 1.08 3.60
N ILE A 212 -27.57 0.75 3.67
CA ILE A 212 -28.23 0.43 4.95
C ILE A 212 -27.59 -0.77 5.68
N PHE A 213 -27.18 -1.81 4.95
CA PHE A 213 -26.54 -2.99 5.51
C PHE A 213 -25.08 -2.72 5.90
N GLN A 214 -24.37 -1.90 5.12
CA GLN A 214 -23.03 -1.43 5.47
C GLN A 214 -23.06 -0.61 6.78
N ILE A 215 -24.04 0.28 6.94
CA ILE A 215 -24.23 1.05 8.17
C ILE A 215 -24.52 0.13 9.36
N GLN A 216 -25.34 -0.92 9.17
CA GLN A 216 -25.61 -1.90 10.23
C GLN A 216 -24.34 -2.63 10.68
N ASN A 217 -23.54 -3.15 9.73
CA ASN A 217 -22.27 -3.80 10.02
C ASN A 217 -21.29 -2.81 10.71
N ALA A 218 -21.20 -1.58 10.22
CA ALA A 218 -20.31 -0.55 10.77
C ALA A 218 -20.73 -0.09 12.17
N ASN A 219 -22.02 0.05 12.45
CA ASN A 219 -22.53 0.33 13.80
C ASN A 219 -22.17 -0.81 14.76
N LEU A 220 -22.35 -2.06 14.34
CA LEU A 220 -21.93 -3.22 15.11
C LEU A 220 -20.41 -3.18 15.39
N ALA A 221 -19.61 -2.76 14.40
CA ALA A 221 -18.17 -2.62 14.58
C ALA A 221 -17.82 -1.59 15.66
N VAL A 222 -18.47 -0.42 15.63
CA VAL A 222 -18.29 0.64 16.63
C VAL A 222 -18.71 0.18 18.02
N GLU A 223 -19.85 -0.51 18.14
CA GLU A 223 -20.34 -1.03 19.42
C GLU A 223 -19.37 -2.04 20.02
N ASN A 224 -18.88 -2.98 19.22
CA ASN A 224 -17.95 -4.01 19.69
C ASN A 224 -16.58 -3.41 20.03
N ALA A 225 -16.08 -2.44 19.27
CA ALA A 225 -14.85 -1.73 19.61
C ALA A 225 -14.97 -1.03 20.97
N LYS A 226 -16.11 -0.39 21.27
CA LYS A 226 -16.39 0.21 22.59
C LYS A 226 -16.44 -0.85 23.70
N LYS A 227 -17.08 -2.01 23.48
CA LYS A 227 -17.10 -3.12 24.44
C LYS A 227 -15.69 -3.66 24.74
N LEU A 228 -14.81 -3.65 23.74
CA LEU A 228 -13.40 -4.00 23.89
C LEU A 228 -12.56 -2.91 24.58
N GLY A 229 -13.15 -1.75 24.91
CA GLY A 229 -12.48 -0.66 25.62
C GLY A 229 -11.81 0.38 24.71
N ALA A 230 -12.11 0.38 23.41
CA ALA A 230 -11.61 1.41 22.50
C ALA A 230 -12.21 2.79 22.85
N SER A 231 -11.35 3.81 22.96
CA SER A 231 -11.80 5.19 23.18
C SER A 231 -12.12 5.86 21.84
N ILE A 232 -13.37 5.69 21.39
CA ILE A 232 -13.90 6.19 20.10
C ILE A 232 -15.18 7.01 20.27
N VAL A 233 -15.17 7.93 21.24
CA VAL A 233 -16.30 8.83 21.52
C VAL A 233 -16.60 9.68 20.28
N GLY A 234 -17.87 9.75 19.90
CA GLY A 234 -18.32 10.54 18.74
C GLY A 234 -18.17 9.86 17.38
N ILE A 235 -17.63 8.63 17.30
CA ILE A 235 -17.58 7.85 16.05
C ILE A 235 -18.86 7.00 15.93
N GLY A 236 -19.52 7.10 14.77
CA GLY A 236 -20.67 6.29 14.37
C GLY A 236 -20.40 5.42 13.13
N GLY A 237 -21.31 4.51 12.81
CA GLY A 237 -21.15 3.64 11.63
C GLY A 237 -21.20 4.40 10.31
N THR A 238 -21.91 5.52 10.24
CA THR A 238 -21.93 6.38 9.05
C THR A 238 -20.55 6.95 8.72
N ASP A 239 -19.76 7.32 9.73
CA ASP A 239 -18.41 7.85 9.52
C ASP A 239 -17.50 6.82 8.82
N ILE A 240 -17.65 5.54 9.16
CA ILE A 240 -16.92 4.44 8.53
C ILE A 240 -17.43 4.23 7.09
N VAL A 241 -18.75 4.15 6.91
CA VAL A 241 -19.38 3.94 5.59
C VAL A 241 -19.13 5.09 4.63
N ASP A 242 -18.98 6.31 5.12
CA ASP A 242 -18.63 7.47 4.30
C ASP A 242 -17.12 7.51 4.01
N GLY A 243 -16.31 6.75 4.75
CA GLY A 243 -14.86 6.70 4.59
C GLY A 243 -14.18 7.93 5.19
N ASN A 244 -14.69 8.42 6.33
CA ASN A 244 -14.04 9.50 7.07
C ASN A 244 -12.66 9.03 7.56
N LYS A 245 -11.63 9.40 6.80
CA LYS A 245 -10.24 8.96 6.99
C LYS A 245 -9.78 9.08 8.43
N LYS A 246 -9.94 10.25 9.04
CA LYS A 246 -9.50 10.51 10.43
C LYS A 246 -10.17 9.56 11.42
N LEU A 247 -11.46 9.32 11.27
CA LEU A 247 -12.23 8.48 12.20
C LEU A 247 -11.96 6.98 11.97
N VAL A 248 -11.76 6.57 10.72
CA VAL A 248 -11.33 5.20 10.37
C VAL A 248 -9.93 4.92 10.91
N LEU A 249 -8.97 5.84 10.75
CA LEU A 249 -7.64 5.72 11.35
C LEU A 249 -7.70 5.65 12.88
N ALA A 250 -8.57 6.45 13.51
CA ALA A 250 -8.75 6.44 14.95
C ALA A 250 -9.25 5.08 15.48
N ILE A 251 -10.25 4.47 14.83
CA ILE A 251 -10.76 3.15 15.27
C ILE A 251 -9.72 2.05 15.05
N VAL A 252 -9.06 2.02 13.89
CA VAL A 252 -8.05 1.00 13.58
C VAL A 252 -6.85 1.11 14.52
N TRP A 253 -6.44 2.34 14.85
CA TRP A 253 -5.42 2.58 15.87
C TRP A 253 -5.79 1.98 17.23
N GLN A 254 -7.01 2.22 17.71
CA GLN A 254 -7.43 1.72 19.03
C GLN A 254 -7.45 0.18 19.06
N LEU A 255 -7.88 -0.45 17.97
CA LEU A 255 -7.84 -1.90 17.83
C LEU A 255 -6.41 -2.44 17.82
N MET A 256 -5.52 -1.87 17.00
CA MET A 256 -4.11 -2.27 16.93
C MET A 256 -3.39 -2.08 18.27
N LYS A 257 -3.60 -0.93 18.92
CA LYS A 257 -3.04 -0.63 20.24
C LYS A 257 -3.50 -1.70 21.24
N LYS A 258 -4.79 -2.04 21.23
CA LYS A 258 -5.33 -3.07 22.11
C LYS A 258 -4.73 -4.45 21.83
N ASP A 259 -4.69 -4.90 20.58
CA ASP A 259 -4.10 -6.20 20.19
C ASP A 259 -2.66 -6.35 20.71
N ILE A 260 -1.84 -5.31 20.54
CA ILE A 260 -0.44 -5.34 20.97
C ILE A 260 -0.31 -5.29 22.51
N LEU A 261 -1.11 -4.46 23.18
CA LEU A 261 -1.04 -4.33 24.64
C LEU A 261 -1.63 -5.55 25.37
N ASP A 262 -2.69 -6.16 24.84
CA ASP A 262 -3.27 -7.37 25.44
C ASP A 262 -2.26 -8.54 25.39
N LYS A 263 -1.42 -8.62 24.35
CA LYS A 263 -0.29 -9.56 24.26
C LYS A 263 0.81 -9.32 25.29
N LEU A 264 0.94 -8.10 25.81
CA LEU A 264 1.88 -7.76 26.89
C LEU A 264 1.35 -8.06 28.30
N GLY A 265 0.03 -8.21 28.46
CA GLY A 265 -0.62 -8.29 29.77
C GLY A 265 -0.74 -6.93 30.47
N LYS A 266 -0.74 -6.91 31.81
CA LYS A 266 -0.99 -5.70 32.65
C LYS A 266 0.20 -4.75 32.79
N LEU A 267 1.09 -4.70 31.80
CA LEU A 267 2.30 -3.86 31.87
C LEU A 267 1.98 -2.45 31.34
N ASP A 268 2.25 -1.43 32.15
CA ASP A 268 2.14 -0.04 31.69
C ASP A 268 3.38 0.43 30.92
N GLU A 269 3.29 1.61 30.27
CA GLU A 269 4.39 2.19 29.49
C GLU A 269 5.67 2.38 30.31
N LYS A 270 5.55 2.76 31.59
CA LYS A 270 6.71 3.02 32.45
C LYS A 270 7.43 1.72 32.77
N GLN A 271 6.68 0.68 33.12
CA GLN A 271 7.22 -0.64 33.40
C GLN A 271 7.84 -1.29 32.16
N LEU A 272 7.24 -1.08 30.97
CA LEU A 272 7.83 -1.51 29.70
C LEU A 272 9.17 -0.83 29.46
N LEU A 273 9.24 0.49 29.64
CA LEU A 273 10.47 1.25 29.41
C LEU A 273 11.57 0.87 30.40
N GLU A 274 11.21 0.65 31.67
CA GLU A 274 12.13 0.17 32.70
C GLU A 274 12.68 -1.22 32.33
N TRP A 275 11.81 -2.13 31.88
CA TRP A 275 12.24 -3.45 31.39
C TRP A 275 13.20 -3.35 30.20
N CYS A 276 12.93 -2.47 29.24
CA CYS A 276 13.80 -2.25 28.09
C CYS A 276 15.17 -1.66 28.51
N ASN A 277 15.18 -0.64 29.37
CA ASN A 277 16.41 -0.02 29.89
C ASN A 277 17.30 -1.03 30.63
N ASN A 278 16.69 -1.90 31.44
CA ASN A 278 17.42 -2.98 32.13
C ASN A 278 18.09 -3.98 31.18
N LYS A 279 17.58 -4.13 29.94
CA LYS A 279 18.17 -4.99 28.91
C LYS A 279 19.29 -4.30 28.12
N VAL A 280 19.16 -3.00 27.85
CA VAL A 280 20.11 -2.25 27.02
C VAL A 280 21.30 -1.66 27.79
N GLY A 281 21.20 -1.54 29.11
CA GLY A 281 22.24 -0.98 29.98
C GLY A 281 22.19 0.55 30.11
N GLU A 282 22.87 1.08 31.14
CA GLU A 282 22.74 2.49 31.55
C GLU A 282 23.18 3.49 30.48
N GLU A 283 24.23 3.18 29.71
CA GLU A 283 24.83 4.11 28.73
C GLU A 283 23.88 4.58 27.63
N ILE A 284 22.91 3.73 27.26
CA ILE A 284 21.93 4.02 26.21
C ILE A 284 20.49 4.02 26.72
N SER A 285 20.30 3.98 28.04
CA SER A 285 18.97 4.04 28.64
C SER A 285 18.29 5.38 28.38
N VAL A 286 16.96 5.36 28.15
CA VAL A 286 16.18 6.58 27.91
C VAL A 286 15.13 6.79 28.98
N LYS A 287 14.82 8.04 29.31
CA LYS A 287 13.80 8.37 30.33
C LYS A 287 12.37 8.37 29.78
N THR A 288 12.22 8.65 28.49
CA THR A 288 10.92 8.77 27.83
C THR A 288 11.01 8.28 26.40
N LEU A 289 9.88 7.86 25.83
CA LEU A 289 9.76 7.54 24.40
C LEU A 289 9.77 8.78 23.47
N LYS A 290 10.11 9.96 24.01
CA LYS A 290 10.32 11.21 23.26
C LYS A 290 11.80 11.58 23.15
N ASP A 291 12.69 10.72 23.63
CA ASP A 291 14.13 10.96 23.62
C ASP A 291 14.67 10.91 22.19
N LYS A 292 15.31 11.99 21.74
CA LYS A 292 15.83 12.12 20.37
C LYS A 292 16.91 11.09 20.04
N SER A 293 17.59 10.54 21.06
CA SER A 293 18.58 9.48 20.87
C SER A 293 17.98 8.19 20.25
N LEU A 294 16.66 7.98 20.38
CA LEU A 294 15.97 6.83 19.79
C LEU A 294 15.98 6.85 18.25
N ALA A 295 16.16 8.02 17.63
CA ALA A 295 16.11 8.17 16.17
C ALA A 295 17.20 7.38 15.44
N ASN A 296 18.38 7.20 16.05
CA ASN A 296 19.50 6.47 15.42
C ASN A 296 19.35 4.93 15.47
N SER A 297 18.28 4.43 16.10
CA SER A 297 17.93 3.02 16.28
C SER A 297 18.91 2.14 17.08
N GLN A 298 19.98 2.71 17.65
CA GLN A 298 20.94 1.98 18.49
C GLN A 298 20.25 1.31 19.68
N TYR A 299 19.29 2.01 20.30
CA TYR A 299 18.47 1.49 21.39
C TYR A 299 17.73 0.20 21.00
N PHE A 300 17.03 0.22 19.86
CA PHE A 300 16.21 -0.91 19.42
C PHE A 300 17.04 -2.10 18.96
N LEU A 301 18.17 -1.85 18.30
CA LEU A 301 19.10 -2.89 17.89
C LEU A 301 19.75 -3.56 19.10
N LYS A 302 20.26 -2.77 20.05
CA LYS A 302 20.84 -3.31 21.29
C LYS A 302 19.82 -4.08 22.12
N LEU A 303 18.58 -3.60 22.19
CA LEU A 303 17.49 -4.32 22.86
C LEU A 303 17.23 -5.68 22.19
N SER A 304 17.18 -5.70 20.85
CA SER A 304 16.95 -6.92 20.07
C SER A 304 18.06 -7.94 20.27
N ASP A 305 19.32 -7.49 20.25
CA ASP A 305 20.49 -8.34 20.48
C ASP A 305 20.56 -8.84 21.94
N ALA A 306 20.16 -8.03 22.91
CA ALA A 306 20.06 -8.44 24.31
C ALA A 306 18.97 -9.50 24.56
N ILE A 307 17.93 -9.56 23.72
CA ILE A 307 16.86 -10.56 23.79
C ILE A 307 17.22 -11.82 23.01
N SER A 308 17.79 -11.67 21.82
CA SER A 308 18.24 -12.75 20.97
C SER A 308 19.70 -12.52 20.56
N PRO A 309 20.67 -13.01 21.34
CA PRO A 309 22.08 -12.79 21.06
C PRO A 309 22.47 -13.19 19.64
N GLN A 310 23.31 -12.36 19.00
CA GLN A 310 23.82 -12.54 17.63
C GLN A 310 22.77 -12.37 16.53
N ILE A 311 21.57 -11.85 16.85
CA ILE A 311 20.60 -11.53 15.80
C ILE A 311 20.97 -10.25 15.05
N VAL A 312 21.71 -9.36 15.72
CA VAL A 312 22.23 -8.12 15.15
C VAL A 312 23.67 -8.35 14.71
N ASP A 313 23.91 -8.02 13.45
CA ASP A 313 25.23 -7.91 12.87
C ASP A 313 25.66 -6.44 12.97
N TRP A 314 26.53 -6.17 13.93
CA TRP A 314 26.96 -4.82 14.27
C TRP A 314 27.83 -4.17 13.18
N ASP A 315 28.37 -4.94 12.24
CA ASP A 315 29.14 -4.41 11.11
C ASP A 315 28.26 -3.63 10.11
N TYR A 316 26.96 -3.92 10.09
CA TYR A 316 25.98 -3.19 9.27
C TYR A 316 25.38 -1.96 9.98
N VAL A 317 25.67 -1.77 11.27
CA VAL A 317 25.07 -0.70 12.06
C VAL A 317 25.88 0.58 11.91
N GLN A 318 25.26 1.63 11.38
CA GLN A 318 25.88 2.93 11.17
C GLN A 318 25.75 3.82 12.42
N LYS A 319 26.50 4.93 12.48
CA LYS A 319 26.46 5.83 13.64
C LYS A 319 25.12 6.56 13.78
N GLY A 320 24.44 6.82 12.66
CA GLY A 320 23.18 7.57 12.65
C GLY A 320 23.39 9.09 12.58
N ASP A 321 24.53 9.52 12.03
CA ASP A 321 24.89 10.96 11.93
C ASP A 321 24.24 11.62 10.69
N SER A 322 23.85 10.81 9.69
CA SER A 322 23.17 11.25 8.47
C SER A 322 21.73 10.72 8.40
N GLU A 323 20.86 11.37 7.63
CA GLU A 323 19.50 10.87 7.41
C GLU A 323 19.49 9.48 6.74
N GLN A 324 20.44 9.23 5.84
CA GLN A 324 20.60 7.93 5.21
C GLN A 324 20.98 6.86 6.24
N ASP A 325 21.85 7.19 7.20
CA ASP A 325 22.24 6.29 8.28
C ASP A 325 21.06 5.98 9.19
N VAL A 326 20.30 7.01 9.59
CA VAL A 326 19.08 6.86 10.38
C VAL A 326 18.08 5.96 9.67
N MET A 327 17.85 6.17 8.37
CA MET A 327 16.96 5.34 7.56
C MET A 327 17.44 3.88 7.50
N ASN A 328 18.74 3.65 7.25
CA ASN A 328 19.32 2.32 7.15
C ASN A 328 19.19 1.56 8.47
N ASN A 329 19.60 2.19 9.58
CA ASN A 329 19.53 1.60 10.91
C ASN A 329 18.09 1.30 11.32
N ALA A 330 17.14 2.20 11.06
CA ALA A 330 15.74 2.01 11.41
C ALA A 330 15.11 0.86 10.61
N LYS A 331 15.36 0.79 9.29
CA LYS A 331 14.93 -0.35 8.45
C LYS A 331 15.55 -1.66 8.91
N TYR A 332 16.80 -1.62 9.35
CA TYR A 332 17.47 -2.80 9.88
C TYR A 332 16.86 -3.25 11.21
N ALA A 333 16.63 -2.34 12.16
CA ALA A 333 15.97 -2.63 13.44
C ALA A 333 14.57 -3.25 13.24
N ILE A 334 13.79 -2.70 12.31
CA ILE A 334 12.47 -3.26 11.92
C ILE A 334 12.62 -4.69 11.40
N SER A 335 13.62 -4.94 10.55
CA SER A 335 13.84 -6.26 9.95
C SER A 335 14.30 -7.29 10.98
N VAL A 336 15.17 -6.89 11.91
CA VAL A 336 15.61 -7.71 13.05
C VAL A 336 14.43 -8.07 13.94
N ALA A 337 13.61 -7.10 14.34
CA ALA A 337 12.44 -7.36 15.17
C ALA A 337 11.46 -8.35 14.49
N ARG A 338 11.21 -8.19 13.17
CA ARG A 338 10.42 -9.16 12.40
C ARG A 338 11.04 -10.55 12.39
N LYS A 339 12.36 -10.66 12.26
CA LYS A 339 13.10 -11.92 12.31
C LYS A 339 12.97 -12.61 13.68
N MET A 340 12.82 -11.85 14.77
CA MET A 340 12.50 -12.37 16.11
C MET A 340 11.05 -12.87 16.24
N GLY A 341 10.19 -12.59 15.25
CA GLY A 341 8.76 -12.88 15.29
C GLY A 341 7.90 -11.74 15.84
N ALA A 342 8.47 -10.55 16.07
CA ALA A 342 7.70 -9.41 16.54
C ALA A 342 6.74 -8.91 15.44
N THR A 343 5.50 -8.63 15.81
CA THR A 343 4.51 -7.91 14.98
C THR A 343 4.88 -6.42 14.90
N VAL A 344 5.64 -6.06 13.87
CA VAL A 344 6.11 -4.67 13.69
C VAL A 344 5.08 -3.80 13.01
N CYS A 345 4.49 -2.88 13.77
CA CYS A 345 3.50 -1.91 13.32
C CYS A 345 4.07 -0.48 13.29
N LEU A 346 5.19 -0.27 12.60
CA LEU A 346 5.71 1.06 12.28
C LEU A 346 6.57 1.05 11.01
N VAL A 347 6.89 2.25 10.51
CA VAL A 347 7.85 2.48 9.42
C VAL A 347 9.06 3.25 9.93
N TRP A 348 10.14 3.31 9.15
CA TRP A 348 11.41 3.90 9.59
C TRP A 348 11.28 5.38 9.96
N GLU A 349 10.38 6.11 9.28
CA GLU A 349 10.06 7.50 9.55
C GLU A 349 9.51 7.69 10.98
N HIS A 350 8.72 6.73 11.50
CA HIS A 350 8.23 6.80 12.88
C HIS A 350 9.36 6.68 13.92
N ILE A 351 10.45 5.98 13.59
CA ILE A 351 11.66 5.93 14.43
C ILE A 351 12.42 7.25 14.32
N ARG A 352 12.68 7.73 13.09
CA ARG A 352 13.34 9.02 12.83
C ARG A 352 12.65 10.17 13.58
N ASP A 353 11.32 10.22 13.47
CA ASP A 353 10.48 11.28 14.02
C ASP A 353 10.19 11.08 15.53
N VAL A 354 10.70 9.98 16.12
CA VAL A 354 10.54 9.61 17.53
C VAL A 354 9.07 9.63 17.95
N SER A 355 8.23 8.95 17.17
CA SER A 355 6.78 8.91 17.36
C SER A 355 6.39 8.04 18.56
N PRO A 356 6.06 8.60 19.75
CA PRO A 356 6.00 7.81 20.98
C PRO A 356 4.94 6.71 20.94
N LYS A 357 3.82 7.01 20.27
CA LYS A 357 2.71 6.12 19.97
C LYS A 357 3.18 4.81 19.30
N PHE A 358 4.00 4.92 18.27
CA PHE A 358 4.51 3.80 17.47
C PHE A 358 5.72 3.14 18.13
N LEU A 359 6.58 3.92 18.77
CA LEU A 359 7.71 3.38 19.54
C LEU A 359 7.23 2.51 20.71
N LEU A 360 6.14 2.91 21.37
CA LEU A 360 5.51 2.12 22.42
C LEU A 360 5.06 0.75 21.88
N THR A 361 4.34 0.72 20.77
CA THR A 361 3.87 -0.54 20.16
C THR A 361 5.02 -1.40 19.66
N PHE A 362 6.12 -0.80 19.21
CA PHE A 362 7.31 -1.52 18.77
C PHE A 362 8.06 -2.19 19.92
N LEU A 363 8.34 -1.45 21.00
CA LEU A 363 8.93 -2.02 22.21
C LEU A 363 8.04 -3.12 22.81
N ALA A 364 6.73 -2.90 22.81
CA ALA A 364 5.76 -3.88 23.25
C ALA A 364 5.86 -5.18 22.45
N SER A 365 5.93 -5.07 21.13
CA SER A 365 6.04 -6.25 20.27
C SER A 365 7.37 -6.98 20.41
N ILE A 366 8.48 -6.25 20.58
CA ILE A 366 9.79 -6.84 20.87
C ILE A 366 9.75 -7.59 22.22
N LYS A 367 9.12 -7.00 23.25
CA LYS A 367 8.97 -7.66 24.54
C LYS A 367 8.09 -8.92 24.47
N SER A 368 7.02 -8.92 23.67
CA SER A 368 6.12 -10.08 23.57
C SER A 368 6.80 -11.33 23.00
N VAL A 369 7.94 -11.18 22.31
CA VAL A 369 8.72 -12.29 21.76
C VAL A 369 9.97 -12.64 22.59
N ALA A 370 10.25 -11.89 23.65
CA ALA A 370 11.32 -12.19 24.58
C ALA A 370 10.92 -13.36 25.48
N LYS A 371 11.54 -14.52 25.27
CA LYS A 371 11.33 -15.75 26.06
C LYS A 371 12.08 -15.74 27.38
#